data_AF-A0A1F8YE95-F1
#
_entry.id   AF-A0A1F8YE95-F1
#
_cell.length_a   1.000
_cell.length_b   1.000
_cell.length_c   1.000
_cell.angle_alpha   90.00
_cell.angle_beta   90.00
_cell.angle_gamma   90.00
#
_symmetry.space_group_name_H-M   'P 1'
#
loop_
_entity.id
_entity.type
_entity.pdbx_description
1 polymer ?
#
loop_
_entity_poly.entity_id
_entity_poly.type
_entity_poly.pdbx_seq_one_letter_code
_entity_poly.pdbx_strand_id
1 'polypeptide(L)' 'MLKCDLCGKEFDTVRRIAVDKDYDRLSIRHEIKYSCPECFKKKEESRKKQETVSQNSGMNLQQLYRAS' A
#
# COMPACT_ATOMS: atom_id res chain seq x y z
N MET A 1 -16.42 -16.83 13.07
CA MET A 1 -15.20 -15.98 13.09
C MET A 1 -14.78 -15.66 11.67
N LEU A 2 -13.97 -14.62 11.47
CA LEU A 2 -13.50 -14.17 10.15
C LEU A 2 -12.05 -14.60 9.94
N LYS A 3 -11.72 -15.09 8.74
CA LYS A 3 -10.37 -15.58 8.41
C LYS A 3 -9.49 -14.46 7.84
N CYS A 4 -8.25 -14.39 8.30
CA CYS A 4 -7.23 -13.55 7.70
C CYS A 4 -6.60 -14.23 6.49
N ASP A 5 -6.61 -13.58 5.33
CA ASP A 5 -6.00 -14.10 4.09
C ASP A 5 -4.47 -14.06 4.09
N LEU A 6 -3.86 -13.35 5.05
CA LEU A 6 -2.40 -13.23 5.16
C LEU A 6 -1.78 -14.27 6.10
N CYS A 7 -2.39 -14.52 7.26
CA CYS A 7 -1.85 -15.47 8.25
C CYS A 7 -2.71 -16.73 8.43
N GLY A 8 -3.87 -16.81 7.77
CA GLY A 8 -4.76 -17.97 7.80
C GLY A 8 -5.54 -18.18 9.10
N LYS A 9 -5.28 -17.39 10.15
CA LYS A 9 -5.94 -17.50 11.46
C LYS A 9 -7.32 -16.84 11.48
N GLU A 10 -8.14 -17.27 12.43
CA GLU A 10 -9.47 -16.74 12.70
C GLU A 10 -9.45 -15.62 13.74
N PHE A 11 -10.24 -14.57 13.50
CA PHE A 11 -10.36 -13.39 14.37
C PHE A 11 -11.81 -12.90 14.39
N ASP A 12 -12.18 -12.13 15.41
CA ASP A 12 -13.49 -11.46 15.47
C ASP A 12 -13.63 -10.34 14.44
N THR A 13 -12.51 -9.74 14.03
CA THR A 13 -12.49 -8.64 13.07
C THR A 13 -11.38 -8.81 12.04
N VAL A 14 -11.73 -8.56 10.78
CA VAL A 14 -10.77 -8.44 9.66
C VAL A 14 -11.10 -7.19 8.85
N ARG A 15 -10.10 -6.62 8.17
CA ARG A 15 -10.24 -5.42 7.35
C ARG A 15 -9.78 -5.70 5.94
N ARG A 16 -10.48 -5.13 4.95
CA ARG A 16 -10.09 -5.22 3.54
C ARG A 16 -8.75 -4.49 3.34
N ILE A 17 -7.85 -5.10 2.59
CA ILE A 17 -6.56 -4.51 2.21
C ILE A 17 -6.32 -4.62 0.70
N ALA A 18 -5.77 -3.57 0.12
CA ALA A 18 -5.16 -3.63 -1.21
C ALA A 18 -3.73 -4.17 -1.05
N VAL A 19 -3.44 -5.36 -1.56
CA VAL A 19 -2.11 -5.99 -1.45
C VAL A 19 -1.19 -5.57 -2.59
N ASP A 20 -1.76 -5.23 -3.74
CA ASP A 20 -1.00 -4.89 -4.94
C ASP A 20 -0.37 -3.48 -4.81
N LYS A 21 0.94 -3.42 -5.11
CA LYS A 21 1.68 -2.15 -5.19
C LYS A 21 1.24 -1.33 -6.40
N ASP A 22 0.91 -2.00 -7.49
CA ASP A 22 0.42 -1.44 -8.74
C ASP A 22 -1.09 -1.66 -8.84
N TYR A 23 -1.83 -1.03 -7.92
CA TYR A 23 -3.29 -1.11 -7.88
C TYR A 23 -3.87 -0.30 -9.07
N ASP A 24 -3.78 -0.88 -10.28
CA ASP A 24 -4.40 -0.37 -11.50
C ASP A 24 -5.92 -0.62 -11.44
N ARG A 25 -6.62 0.42 -10.96
CA ARG A 25 -8.08 0.44 -10.78
C ARG A 25 -8.87 0.31 -12.09
N LEU A 26 -8.23 0.51 -13.23
CA LEU A 26 -8.92 0.66 -14.53
C LEU A 26 -8.80 -0.60 -15.38
N SER A 27 -7.67 -1.30 -15.32
CA SER A 27 -7.39 -2.40 -16.25
C SER A 27 -7.42 -3.79 -15.61
N ILE A 28 -7.23 -3.90 -14.29
CA ILE A 28 -7.06 -5.20 -13.62
C ILE A 28 -8.12 -5.40 -12.53
N ARG A 29 -8.81 -6.54 -12.59
CA ARG A 29 -9.69 -6.97 -11.51
C ARG A 29 -8.84 -7.48 -10.35
N HIS A 30 -8.63 -6.62 -9.36
CA HIS A 30 -7.88 -6.96 -8.17
C HIS A 30 -8.66 -7.90 -7.24
N GLU A 31 -7.98 -8.91 -6.73
CA GLU A 31 -8.53 -9.79 -5.71
C GLU A 31 -8.71 -9.05 -4.39
N ILE A 32 -9.89 -9.21 -3.79
CA ILE A 32 -10.22 -8.61 -2.52
C ILE A 32 -9.65 -9.50 -1.41
N LYS A 33 -8.70 -8.96 -0.63
CA LYS A 33 -8.10 -9.66 0.50
C LYS A 33 -8.44 -8.99 1.83
N TYR A 34 -8.53 -9.77 2.88
CA TYR A 34 -8.84 -9.36 4.24
C TYR A 34 -7.69 -9.71 5.18
N SER A 35 -7.33 -8.77 6.05
CA SER A 35 -6.27 -8.95 7.05
C SER A 35 -6.78 -8.73 8.46
N CYS A 36 -6.24 -9.50 9.40
CA CYS A 36 -6.38 -9.23 10.83
C CYS A 36 -5.68 -7.92 11.23
N PRO A 37 -5.95 -7.38 12.44
CA PRO A 37 -5.38 -6.12 12.91
C PRO A 37 -3.83 -6.12 12.92
N GLU A 38 -3.21 -7.23 13.28
CA GLU A 38 -1.74 -7.34 13.32
C GLU A 38 -1.11 -7.29 11.93
N CYS A 39 -1.63 -8.08 10.99
CA CYS A 39 -1.15 -8.09 9.62
C CYS A 39 -1.39 -6.76 8.91
N PHE A 40 -2.51 -6.09 9.22
CA PHE A 40 -2.79 -4.74 8.76
C PHE A 40 -1.71 -3.75 9.22
N LYS A 41 -1.38 -3.76 10.51
CA LYS A 41 -0.38 -2.84 11.09
C LYS A 41 0.99 -3.02 10.45
N LYS A 42 1.46 -4.26 10.29
CA LYS A 42 2.75 -4.58 9.62
C LYS A 42 2.83 -4.03 8.20
N LYS A 43 1.73 -4.11 7.45
CA LYS A 43 1.64 -3.59 6.08
C LYS A 43 1.72 -2.08 6.05
N GLU A 44 1.01 -1.39 6.94
CA GLU A 44 1.02 0.07 7.01
C GLU A 44 2.38 0.62 7.47
N GLU A 45 3.05 -0.05 8.41
CA GLU A 45 4.43 0.27 8.78
C GLU A 45 5.40 0.12 7.61
N SER A 46 5.21 -0.90 6.77
CA SER A 46 6.00 -1.10 5.56
C SER A 46 5.75 -0.01 4.51
N ARG A 47 4.51 0.49 4.41
CA ARG A 47 4.15 1.61 3.53
C ARG A 47 4.85 2.90 3.97
N LYS A 48 4.80 3.23 5.26
CA LYS A 48 5.46 4.43 5.80
C LYS A 48 6.96 4.45 5.52
N LYS A 49 7.62 3.29 5.59
CA LYS A 49 9.05 3.16 5.25
C LYS A 49 9.34 3.38 3.76
N GLN A 50 8.40 3.07 2.86
CA GLN A 50 8.55 3.29 1.42
C GLN A 50 8.29 4.75 1.04
N GLU A 51 7.33 5.42 1.69
CA GLU A 51 7.02 6.84 1.44
C GLU A 51 8.22 7.76 1.75
N THR A 52 8.99 7.47 2.80
CA THR A 52 10.19 8.25 3.15
C THR A 52 11.32 8.18 2.12
N VAL A 53 11.34 7.16 1.25
CA VAL A 53 12.37 7.02 0.20
C VAL A 53 12.00 7.86 -1.03
N SER A 54 10.72 8.00 -1.34
CA SER A 54 10.26 8.66 -2.58
C SER A 54 10.28 10.19 -2.53
N GLN A 55 10.42 10.80 -1.35
CA GLN A 55 10.40 12.26 -1.18
C GLN A 55 11.76 12.95 -1.43
N ASN A 56 12.85 12.19 -1.60
CA ASN A 56 14.20 12.75 -1.82
C ASN A 56 14.60 12.89 -3.31
N SER A 57 13.72 12.56 -4.27
CA SER A 57 14.08 12.49 -5.70
C SER A 57 13.34 13.49 -6.61
N GLY A 58 12.64 14.47 -6.03
CA GLY A 58 11.93 15.50 -6.78
C GLY A 58 12.79 16.73 -7.08
N MET A 59 13.71 16.66 -8.04
CA MET A 59 14.29 17.88 -8.63
C MET A 59 13.18 18.67 -9.33
N ASN A 60 13.08 19.96 -8.99
CA ASN A 60 12.01 20.85 -9.42
C ASN A 60 12.16 21.20 -10.92
N LEU A 61 11.25 20.67 -11.75
CA LEU A 61 11.16 20.91 -13.21
C LEU A 61 11.11 22.41 -13.58
N GLN A 62 10.77 23.30 -12.65
CA GLN A 62 10.69 24.74 -12.88
C GLN A 62 12.06 25.45 -12.95
N GLN A 63 13.14 24.79 -12.50
CA GLN A 63 14.51 25.32 -12.63
C GLN A 63 15.12 25.11 -14.03
N LEU A 64 14.65 24.13 -14.80
CA LEU A 64 15.16 23.85 -16.15
C LEU A 64 14.68 24.85 -17.21
N TYR A 65 13.54 25.50 -17.01
CA TYR A 65 12.92 26.40 -17.99
C TYR A 65 13.32 27.89 -17.87
N ARG A 66 14.20 28.26 -16.92
CA ARG A 66 14.63 29.65 -16.71
C ARG A 66 16.00 29.99 -17.33
N ALA A 67 16.59 29.06 -18.09
CA ALA A 67 17.90 29.20 -18.71
C ALA A 67 17.84 29.26 -20.25
N SER A 68 16.76 29.80 -20.82
CA SER A 68 16.58 30.00 -22.27
C SER A 68 16.39 31.47 -22.60
#